data_AF-A0A8E0TSS4-F1
#
_entry.id   AF-A0A8E0TSS4-F1
#
_cell.length_a   1.000
_cell.length_b   1.000
_cell.length_c   1.000
_cell.angle_alpha   90.00
_cell.angle_beta   90.00
_cell.angle_gamma   90.00
#
_symmetry.space_group_name_H-M   'P 1'
#
loop_
_entity.id
_entity.type
_entity.pdbx_description
1 polymer ?
#
loop_
_entity_poly.entity_id
_entity_poly.type
_entity_poly.pdbx_seq_one_letter_code
_entity_poly.pdbx_strand_id
1 'polypeptide(L)'
;MDRPARLFVAFDSTWGETPFWLADLGFQRRADLDFVVDVEDPFHVWEKAVPAGEVNLGVPSLSGEMKPYVVFAAPAGGEGTVVITPLIPGADVQIAREDGAPYVDDNDWFNALPAELDGLPVLRSFESWEFVSRMVGFFRATDYPSSATPDHLQLTWQDDPRTGVTVQWRTDETVDESLLWLAPAGDDGAGRMLTSRADALTSRQIVNDPDIRLHRVRLDDLTPATDYEYAVSADNGQTWTQRRRFRTAADAGASPTPSSIWATPRTGWTNGAT
;
A
#
# COMPACT_ATOMS: atom_id res chain seq x y z
N MET A 1 -1.11 -31.95 -11.79
CA MET A 1 -1.35 -33.30 -11.23
C MET A 1 -1.12 -34.34 -12.30
N ASP A 2 -0.39 -35.41 -12.02
CA ASP A 2 -0.12 -36.50 -12.98
C ASP A 2 -1.29 -37.47 -13.15
N ARG A 3 -2.23 -37.53 -12.19
CA ARG A 3 -3.37 -38.46 -12.16
C ARG A 3 -4.60 -37.82 -11.50
N PRO A 4 -5.80 -38.44 -11.61
CA PRO A 4 -6.97 -38.00 -10.85
C PRO A 4 -6.70 -38.06 -9.34
N ALA A 5 -7.08 -37.00 -8.63
CA ALA A 5 -6.71 -36.80 -7.24
C ALA A 5 -7.87 -36.22 -6.41
N ARG A 6 -7.80 -36.42 -5.11
CA ARG A 6 -8.54 -35.66 -4.10
C ARG A 6 -7.61 -34.55 -3.65
N LEU A 7 -8.00 -33.31 -3.90
CA LEU A 7 -7.22 -32.13 -3.57
C LEU A 7 -7.74 -31.51 -2.28
N PHE A 8 -6.86 -31.26 -1.33
CA PHE A 8 -7.18 -30.61 -0.07
C PHE A 8 -6.54 -29.23 -0.05
N VAL A 9 -7.34 -28.19 0.16
CA VAL A 9 -6.88 -26.81 0.37
C VAL A 9 -7.05 -26.51 1.85
N ALA A 10 -5.94 -26.19 2.53
CA ALA A 10 -5.93 -25.87 3.94
C ALA A 10 -5.42 -24.44 4.17
N PHE A 11 -6.11 -23.67 4.99
CA PHE A 11 -5.79 -22.26 5.23
C PHE A 11 -6.05 -21.88 6.69
N ASP A 12 -5.29 -20.90 7.18
CA ASP A 12 -5.50 -20.29 8.49
C ASP A 12 -6.90 -19.67 8.58
N SER A 13 -7.64 -20.06 9.62
CA SER A 13 -9.03 -19.69 9.86
C SER A 13 -9.21 -18.66 10.98
N THR A 14 -8.13 -18.17 11.59
CA THR A 14 -8.13 -17.25 12.73
C THR A 14 -9.05 -16.04 12.52
N TRP A 15 -9.02 -15.45 11.33
CA TRP A 15 -9.73 -14.20 11.01
C TRP A 15 -11.13 -14.42 10.44
N GLY A 16 -11.59 -15.66 10.35
CA GLY A 16 -12.93 -16.01 9.87
C GLY A 16 -13.17 -15.78 8.37
N GLU A 17 -12.14 -15.40 7.61
CA GLU A 17 -12.20 -15.39 6.14
C GLU A 17 -12.14 -16.83 5.61
N THR A 18 -12.87 -17.10 4.53
CA THR A 18 -12.76 -18.33 3.77
C THR A 18 -12.50 -17.93 2.32
N PRO A 19 -11.51 -18.52 1.63
CA PRO A 19 -11.27 -18.22 0.22
C PRO A 19 -12.56 -18.36 -0.58
N PHE A 20 -13.04 -17.23 -1.12
CA PHE A 20 -14.39 -17.09 -1.68
C PHE A 20 -14.69 -18.08 -2.80
N TRP A 21 -13.66 -18.53 -3.52
CA TRP A 21 -13.77 -19.43 -4.67
C TRP A 21 -13.95 -20.91 -4.30
N LEU A 22 -13.72 -21.32 -3.04
CA LEU A 22 -13.77 -22.73 -2.67
C LEU A 22 -15.16 -23.33 -2.91
N ALA A 23 -16.19 -22.73 -2.31
CA ALA A 23 -17.57 -23.19 -2.48
C ALA A 23 -18.05 -23.08 -3.94
N ASP A 24 -17.73 -21.98 -4.62
CA ASP A 24 -18.10 -21.73 -6.01
C ASP A 24 -17.47 -22.76 -6.98
N LEU A 25 -16.25 -23.21 -6.68
CA LEU A 25 -15.59 -24.28 -7.42
C LEU A 25 -15.97 -25.68 -6.94
N GLY A 26 -16.89 -25.82 -5.98
CA GLY A 26 -17.39 -27.11 -5.51
C GLY A 26 -16.47 -27.86 -4.56
N PHE A 27 -15.57 -27.15 -3.86
CA PHE A 27 -14.89 -27.72 -2.70
C PHE A 27 -15.88 -27.90 -1.54
N GLN A 28 -15.64 -28.91 -0.71
CA GLN A 28 -16.46 -29.24 0.46
C GLN A 28 -15.62 -29.18 1.73
N ARG A 29 -16.17 -28.60 2.79
CA ARG A 29 -15.52 -28.49 4.09
C ARG A 29 -15.27 -29.87 4.73
N ARG A 30 -14.05 -30.13 5.20
CA ARG A 30 -13.62 -31.34 5.91
C ARG A 30 -13.15 -31.00 7.33
N ALA A 31 -14.09 -30.71 8.23
CA ALA A 31 -13.77 -30.31 9.62
C ALA A 31 -13.09 -31.43 10.43
N ASP A 32 -13.27 -32.67 10.00
CA ASP A 32 -12.58 -33.83 10.54
C ASP A 32 -11.09 -33.90 10.19
N LEU A 33 -10.63 -33.04 9.26
CA LEU A 33 -9.24 -32.94 8.83
C LEU A 33 -8.57 -31.62 9.25
N ASP A 34 -9.20 -30.81 10.11
CA ASP A 34 -8.56 -29.59 10.60
C ASP A 34 -7.31 -29.92 11.43
N PHE A 35 -6.34 -29.02 11.39
CA PHE A 35 -5.07 -29.16 12.09
C PHE A 35 -4.52 -27.81 12.54
N VAL A 36 -3.40 -27.83 13.24
CA VAL A 36 -2.73 -26.64 13.75
C VAL A 36 -1.34 -26.52 13.13
N VAL A 37 -0.96 -25.28 12.83
CA VAL A 37 0.38 -24.86 12.41
C VAL A 37 0.96 -23.96 13.50
N ASP A 38 2.26 -24.08 13.76
CA ASP A 38 3.00 -23.28 14.74
C ASP A 38 2.30 -23.15 16.10
N VAL A 39 1.73 -24.26 16.61
CA VAL A 39 1.07 -24.37 17.93
C VAL A 39 -0.26 -23.62 18.07
N GLU A 40 -0.49 -22.53 17.33
CA GLU A 40 -1.64 -21.66 17.53
C GLU A 40 -2.54 -21.45 16.31
N ASP A 41 -2.04 -21.61 15.09
CA ASP A 41 -2.80 -21.27 13.89
C ASP A 41 -3.74 -22.40 13.46
N PRO A 42 -5.07 -22.23 13.56
CA PRO A 42 -6.04 -23.26 13.19
C PRO A 42 -6.25 -23.28 11.67
N PHE A 43 -5.95 -24.40 11.04
CA PHE A 43 -6.13 -24.61 9.61
C PHE A 43 -7.44 -25.34 9.31
N HIS A 44 -8.31 -24.69 8.54
CA HIS A 44 -9.51 -25.30 7.99
C HIS A 44 -9.20 -26.04 6.70
N VAL A 45 -9.69 -27.27 6.57
CA VAL A 45 -9.49 -28.08 5.36
C VAL A 45 -10.76 -28.15 4.49
N TRP A 46 -10.56 -28.01 3.18
CA TRP A 46 -11.58 -28.17 2.15
C TRP A 46 -11.10 -29.12 1.07
N GLU A 47 -12.00 -29.93 0.51
CA GLU A 47 -11.66 -30.99 -0.43
C GLU A 47 -12.43 -30.89 -1.74
N LYS A 48 -11.78 -31.22 -2.86
CA LYS A 48 -12.44 -31.47 -4.14
C LYS A 48 -11.75 -32.59 -4.93
N ALA A 49 -12.54 -33.46 -5.58
CA ALA A 49 -12.02 -34.38 -6.57
C ALA A 49 -11.67 -33.65 -7.89
N VAL A 50 -10.49 -33.89 -8.43
CA VAL A 50 -9.97 -33.26 -9.65
C VAL A 50 -9.46 -34.31 -10.64
N PRO A 51 -9.61 -34.10 -11.96
CA PRO A 51 -9.00 -34.96 -12.97
C PRO A 51 -7.47 -34.80 -12.98
N ALA A 52 -6.79 -35.69 -13.72
CA ALA A 52 -5.39 -35.46 -14.07
C ALA A 52 -5.24 -34.17 -14.89
N GLY A 53 -4.09 -33.51 -14.75
CA GLY A 53 -3.76 -32.28 -15.48
C GLY A 53 -3.61 -31.05 -14.59
N GLU A 54 -3.84 -29.89 -15.19
CA GLU A 54 -3.78 -28.59 -14.54
C GLU A 54 -5.01 -28.36 -13.65
N VAL A 55 -4.78 -27.81 -12.46
CA VAL A 55 -5.83 -27.45 -11.52
C VAL A 55 -5.70 -25.97 -11.20
N ASN A 56 -6.76 -25.22 -11.50
CA ASN A 56 -6.83 -23.79 -11.19
C ASN A 56 -7.24 -23.58 -9.74
N LEU A 57 -6.41 -22.83 -9.01
CA LEU A 57 -6.68 -22.39 -7.65
C LEU A 57 -6.85 -20.87 -7.65
N GLY A 58 -7.68 -20.35 -6.76
CA GLY A 58 -7.85 -18.91 -6.62
C GLY A 58 -6.81 -18.28 -5.70
N VAL A 59 -6.93 -16.97 -5.47
CA VAL A 59 -6.11 -16.25 -4.49
C VAL A 59 -6.53 -16.61 -3.06
N PRO A 60 -5.63 -16.51 -2.06
CA PRO A 60 -5.99 -16.80 -0.67
C PRO A 60 -7.04 -15.80 -0.17
N SER A 61 -6.71 -14.51 -0.17
CA SER A 61 -7.53 -13.46 0.44
C SER A 61 -7.54 -12.18 -0.39
N LEU A 62 -8.65 -11.44 -0.37
CA LEU A 62 -8.69 -10.06 -0.85
C LEU A 62 -8.46 -9.04 0.27
N SER A 63 -8.59 -9.44 1.54
CA SER A 63 -8.35 -8.59 2.70
C SER A 63 -6.87 -8.46 3.04
N GLY A 64 -6.09 -9.51 2.78
CA GLY A 64 -4.71 -9.66 3.23
C GLY A 64 -4.59 -10.08 4.70
N GLU A 65 -5.68 -10.54 5.32
CA GLU A 65 -5.73 -10.98 6.72
C GLU A 65 -5.59 -12.52 6.82
N MET A 66 -5.03 -13.20 5.83
CA MET A 66 -4.92 -14.66 5.84
C MET A 66 -3.62 -15.10 5.19
N LYS A 67 -2.90 -15.98 5.89
CA LYS A 67 -1.72 -16.66 5.35
C LYS A 67 -2.08 -17.41 4.05
N PRO A 68 -1.17 -17.52 3.08
CA PRO A 68 -1.40 -18.32 1.89
C PRO A 68 -1.79 -19.76 2.25
N TYR A 69 -2.72 -20.36 1.49
CA TYR A 69 -3.14 -21.73 1.75
C TYR A 69 -2.05 -22.73 1.33
N VAL A 70 -2.06 -23.90 1.95
CA VAL A 70 -1.28 -25.08 1.53
C VAL A 70 -2.18 -26.10 0.86
N VAL A 71 -1.63 -26.88 -0.07
CA VAL A 71 -2.44 -27.80 -0.88
C VAL A 71 -1.89 -29.22 -0.85
N PHE A 72 -2.68 -30.17 -0.34
CA PHE A 72 -2.34 -31.59 -0.32
C PHE A 72 -3.05 -32.34 -1.45
N ALA A 73 -2.47 -33.43 -1.94
CA ALA A 73 -3.11 -34.27 -2.95
C ALA A 73 -3.01 -35.77 -2.63
N ALA A 74 -4.16 -36.44 -2.51
CA ALA A 74 -4.25 -37.89 -2.40
C ALA A 74 -4.70 -38.49 -3.75
N PRO A 75 -4.28 -39.71 -4.12
CA PRO A 75 -4.79 -40.38 -5.31
C PRO A 75 -6.29 -40.66 -5.17
N ALA A 76 -7.08 -40.40 -6.22
CA ALA A 76 -8.53 -40.64 -6.17
C ALA A 76 -8.89 -42.12 -5.93
N GLY A 77 -8.01 -43.05 -6.33
CA GLY A 77 -8.17 -44.49 -6.11
C GLY A 77 -7.62 -45.01 -4.78
N GLY A 78 -7.09 -44.15 -3.90
CA GLY A 78 -6.57 -44.53 -2.57
C GLY A 78 -5.18 -45.19 -2.54
N GLU A 79 -4.64 -45.62 -3.68
CA GLU A 79 -3.30 -46.24 -3.76
C GLU A 79 -2.27 -45.35 -4.46
N GLY A 80 -1.04 -45.36 -3.92
CA GLY A 80 0.12 -44.65 -4.46
C GLY A 80 0.23 -43.18 -4.05
N THR A 81 1.06 -42.42 -4.76
CA THR A 81 1.28 -40.99 -4.53
C THR A 81 0.86 -40.18 -5.76
N VAL A 82 0.44 -38.94 -5.54
CA VAL A 82 0.21 -37.96 -6.62
C VAL A 82 1.50 -37.17 -6.84
N VAL A 83 1.82 -36.84 -8.09
CA VAL A 83 2.87 -35.87 -8.41
C VAL A 83 2.20 -34.52 -8.68
N ILE A 84 2.54 -33.54 -7.85
CA ILE A 84 2.19 -32.14 -8.04
C ILE A 84 3.35 -31.45 -8.76
N THR A 85 3.07 -30.74 -9.84
CA THR A 85 4.04 -29.88 -10.51
C THR A 85 3.62 -28.43 -10.25
N PRO A 86 4.35 -27.67 -9.42
CA PRO A 86 4.09 -26.25 -9.23
C PRO A 86 4.19 -25.50 -10.57
N LEU A 87 3.21 -24.65 -10.85
CA LEU A 87 3.21 -23.79 -12.04
C LEU A 87 3.67 -22.37 -11.74
N ILE A 88 3.87 -22.04 -10.45
CA ILE A 88 4.33 -20.74 -9.99
C ILE A 88 5.82 -20.84 -9.61
N PRO A 89 6.70 -19.99 -10.15
CA PRO A 89 8.11 -19.99 -9.77
C PRO A 89 8.31 -19.83 -8.26
N GLY A 90 9.21 -20.62 -7.69
CA GLY A 90 9.56 -20.58 -6.27
C GLY A 90 8.67 -21.43 -5.36
N ALA A 91 7.44 -21.74 -5.77
CA ALA A 91 6.61 -22.74 -5.07
C ALA A 91 7.23 -24.14 -5.22
N ASP A 92 7.10 -24.97 -4.20
CA ASP A 92 7.66 -26.32 -4.17
C ASP A 92 6.68 -27.36 -3.66
N VAL A 93 7.09 -28.62 -3.69
CA VAL A 93 6.31 -29.74 -3.17
C VAL A 93 7.21 -30.54 -2.25
N GLN A 94 6.72 -30.82 -1.05
CA GLN A 94 7.34 -31.77 -0.14
C GLN A 94 6.35 -32.85 0.28
N ILE A 95 6.82 -33.82 1.05
CA ILE A 95 5.94 -34.77 1.73
C ILE A 95 5.53 -34.18 3.07
N ALA A 96 4.23 -34.07 3.29
CA ALA A 96 3.63 -33.63 4.54
C ALA A 96 3.95 -34.60 5.67
N ARG A 97 4.32 -34.07 6.83
CA ARG A 97 4.58 -34.79 8.07
C ARG A 97 4.66 -33.80 9.22
N GLU A 98 4.55 -34.30 10.44
CA GLU A 98 4.89 -33.54 11.65
C GLU A 98 6.30 -32.93 11.53
N ASP A 99 6.46 -31.71 12.03
CA ASP A 99 7.65 -30.86 11.91
C ASP A 99 8.02 -30.45 10.47
N GLY A 100 7.18 -30.76 9.48
CA GLY A 100 7.34 -30.27 8.11
C GLY A 100 6.92 -28.80 7.99
N ALA A 101 7.64 -27.99 7.22
CA ALA A 101 7.31 -26.57 7.06
C ALA A 101 6.14 -26.37 6.07
N PRO A 102 5.07 -25.62 6.38
CA PRO A 102 3.99 -25.31 5.46
C PRO A 102 4.38 -24.29 4.37
N TYR A 103 5.38 -23.44 4.65
CA TYR A 103 5.85 -22.38 3.77
C TYR A 103 7.32 -22.54 3.39
N VAL A 104 7.73 -21.89 2.31
CA VAL A 104 9.11 -21.95 1.77
C VAL A 104 10.06 -20.99 2.49
N ASP A 105 9.56 -19.86 2.96
CA ASP A 105 10.33 -18.72 3.49
C ASP A 105 10.05 -18.40 4.97
N ASP A 106 9.36 -19.29 5.68
CA ASP A 106 9.01 -19.12 7.09
C ASP A 106 9.49 -20.30 7.94
N ASN A 107 9.54 -20.10 9.25
CA ASN A 107 9.95 -21.12 10.23
C ASN A 107 8.77 -21.86 10.88
N ASP A 108 7.54 -21.58 10.47
CA ASP A 108 6.35 -22.36 10.82
C ASP A 108 6.54 -23.86 10.56
N TRP A 109 5.84 -24.69 11.33
CA TRP A 109 5.81 -26.14 11.12
C TRP A 109 4.42 -26.72 11.34
N PHE A 110 4.14 -27.82 10.64
CA PHE A 110 2.98 -28.65 10.92
C PHE A 110 3.16 -29.29 12.31
N ASN A 111 2.18 -29.11 13.19
CA ASN A 111 2.07 -29.92 14.40
C ASN A 111 1.62 -31.35 14.02
N ALA A 112 0.71 -31.94 14.79
CA ALA A 112 0.13 -33.23 14.45
C ALA A 112 -0.81 -33.09 13.23
N LEU A 113 -0.43 -33.69 12.10
CA LEU A 113 -1.29 -33.80 10.93
C LEU A 113 -2.33 -34.94 11.11
N PRO A 114 -3.55 -34.78 10.57
CA PRO A 114 -4.48 -35.88 10.43
C PRO A 114 -3.86 -36.99 9.59
N ALA A 115 -4.11 -38.25 9.95
CA ALA A 115 -3.53 -39.41 9.27
C ALA A 115 -3.86 -39.48 7.76
N GLU A 116 -4.94 -38.82 7.32
CA GLU A 116 -5.31 -38.74 5.90
C GLU A 116 -4.42 -37.76 5.12
N LEU A 117 -3.81 -36.77 5.79
CA LEU A 117 -2.92 -35.76 5.19
C LEU A 117 -1.44 -36.07 5.39
N ASP A 118 -1.09 -36.79 6.46
CA ASP A 118 0.29 -37.23 6.72
C ASP A 118 0.79 -38.16 5.60
N GLY A 119 1.99 -37.89 5.10
CA GLY A 119 2.60 -38.60 3.97
C GLY A 119 2.12 -38.18 2.57
N LEU A 120 1.16 -37.26 2.46
CA LEU A 120 0.74 -36.73 1.16
C LEU A 120 1.76 -35.71 0.60
N PRO A 121 1.86 -35.55 -0.73
CA PRO A 121 2.50 -34.38 -1.32
C PRO A 121 1.75 -33.11 -0.90
N VAL A 122 2.47 -32.11 -0.39
CA VAL A 122 1.97 -30.78 -0.09
C VAL A 122 2.68 -29.74 -0.93
N LEU A 123 1.91 -29.01 -1.74
CA LEU A 123 2.34 -27.83 -2.46
C LEU A 123 2.41 -26.66 -1.47
N ARG A 124 3.57 -26.02 -1.43
CA ARG A 124 3.87 -24.90 -0.55
C ARG A 124 4.20 -23.67 -1.36
N SER A 125 3.80 -22.53 -0.82
CA SER A 125 4.15 -21.22 -1.34
C SER A 125 4.95 -20.44 -0.29
N PHE A 126 5.02 -19.12 -0.46
CA PHE A 126 5.71 -18.22 0.45
C PHE A 126 4.70 -17.62 1.41
N GLU A 127 4.99 -17.59 2.70
CA GLU A 127 4.13 -16.93 3.69
C GLU A 127 4.00 -15.44 3.35
N SER A 128 5.12 -14.82 2.94
CA SER A 128 5.20 -13.41 2.52
C SER A 128 4.30 -13.03 1.34
N TRP A 129 3.61 -14.00 0.73
CA TRP A 129 2.58 -13.76 -0.26
C TRP A 129 1.21 -13.41 0.33
N GLU A 130 1.03 -13.31 1.65
CA GLU A 130 -0.23 -12.93 2.31
C GLU A 130 -0.87 -11.64 1.73
N PHE A 131 -0.07 -10.70 1.23
CA PHE A 131 -0.56 -9.43 0.67
C PHE A 131 -0.64 -9.38 -0.86
N VAL A 132 -0.23 -10.42 -1.61
CA VAL A 132 -0.12 -10.31 -3.09
C VAL A 132 -1.47 -10.11 -3.78
N SER A 133 -2.55 -10.55 -3.15
CA SER A 133 -3.92 -10.43 -3.64
C SER A 133 -4.76 -9.42 -2.87
N ARG A 134 -4.18 -8.66 -1.94
CA ARG A 134 -4.90 -7.69 -1.13
C ARG A 134 -5.49 -6.57 -2.00
N MET A 135 -6.81 -6.46 -1.99
CA MET A 135 -7.56 -5.40 -2.66
C MET A 135 -8.41 -4.56 -1.70
N VAL A 136 -8.87 -5.15 -0.59
CA VAL A 136 -9.67 -4.43 0.40
C VAL A 136 -8.81 -3.37 1.08
N GLY A 137 -9.31 -2.13 1.07
CA GLY A 137 -8.62 -0.96 1.59
C GLY A 137 -7.41 -0.51 0.76
N PHE A 138 -7.06 -1.21 -0.33
CA PHE A 138 -5.97 -0.79 -1.22
C PHE A 138 -6.36 0.44 -2.03
N PHE A 139 -7.59 0.47 -2.55
CA PHE A 139 -8.15 1.62 -3.24
C PHE A 139 -8.94 2.50 -2.27
N ARG A 140 -8.74 3.81 -2.38
CA ARG A 140 -9.46 4.83 -1.60
C ARG A 140 -9.84 6.02 -2.48
N ALA A 141 -10.89 6.71 -2.09
CA ALA A 141 -11.16 8.06 -2.59
C ALA A 141 -10.55 9.09 -1.63
N THR A 142 -10.09 10.21 -2.17
CA THR A 142 -9.76 11.40 -1.37
C THR A 142 -10.98 12.31 -1.27
N ASP A 143 -11.23 12.89 -0.10
CA ASP A 143 -12.27 13.91 0.08
C ASP A 143 -11.87 15.27 -0.53
N TYR A 144 -10.59 15.42 -0.92
CA TYR A 144 -10.01 16.64 -1.45
C TYR A 144 -9.35 16.39 -2.83
N PRO A 145 -10.14 16.02 -3.86
CA PRO A 145 -9.62 15.87 -5.21
C PRO A 145 -9.02 17.19 -5.70
N SER A 146 -7.95 17.10 -6.48
CA SER A 146 -7.32 18.27 -7.07
C SER A 146 -8.23 18.96 -8.09
N SER A 147 -7.86 20.19 -8.44
CA SER A 147 -8.51 20.96 -9.51
C SER A 147 -7.50 21.89 -10.17
N ALA A 148 -7.88 22.52 -11.28
CA ALA A 148 -7.05 23.54 -11.92
C ALA A 148 -6.78 24.76 -11.00
N THR A 149 -7.57 24.94 -9.94
CA THR A 149 -7.32 25.99 -8.94
C THR A 149 -6.21 25.54 -7.97
N PRO A 150 -5.13 26.32 -7.79
CA PRO A 150 -4.07 25.99 -6.86
C PRO A 150 -4.54 25.79 -5.42
N ASP A 151 -4.16 24.67 -4.82
CA ASP A 151 -4.38 24.36 -3.41
C ASP A 151 -3.11 23.81 -2.73
N HIS A 152 -3.23 23.44 -1.45
CA HIS A 152 -2.12 22.89 -0.65
C HIS A 152 -0.82 23.71 -0.72
N LEU A 153 -0.93 25.04 -0.77
CA LEU A 153 0.23 25.94 -0.74
C LEU A 153 1.03 25.72 0.55
N GLN A 154 2.28 25.30 0.38
CA GLN A 154 3.22 24.99 1.45
C GLN A 154 4.54 25.74 1.20
N LEU A 155 5.16 26.16 2.30
CA LEU A 155 6.48 26.78 2.30
C LEU A 155 7.43 25.90 3.09
N THR A 156 8.58 25.59 2.50
CA THR A 156 9.63 24.79 3.13
C THR A 156 10.97 25.50 3.02
N TRP A 157 11.85 25.27 4.00
CA TRP A 157 13.23 25.73 3.98
C TRP A 157 14.09 24.52 3.64
N GLN A 158 14.94 24.64 2.61
CA GLN A 158 15.85 23.55 2.23
C GLN A 158 17.32 23.89 2.48
N ASP A 159 17.63 25.18 2.65
CA ASP A 159 18.98 25.70 2.89
C ASP A 159 18.93 26.85 3.91
N ASP A 160 19.65 27.95 3.68
CA ASP A 160 19.68 29.10 4.58
C ASP A 160 18.31 29.83 4.61
N PRO A 161 17.57 29.78 5.73
CA PRO A 161 16.25 30.39 5.82
C PRO A 161 16.28 31.93 5.83
N ARG A 162 17.47 32.54 5.87
CA ARG A 162 17.65 33.99 5.74
C ARG A 162 17.49 34.44 4.29
N THR A 163 17.89 33.60 3.34
CA THR A 163 17.97 33.98 1.93
C THR A 163 17.20 33.05 1.01
N GLY A 164 16.70 31.90 1.47
CA GLY A 164 16.01 30.96 0.60
C GLY A 164 14.83 30.22 1.21
N VAL A 165 13.80 30.02 0.37
CA VAL A 165 12.60 29.22 0.65
C VAL A 165 12.18 28.47 -0.61
N THR A 166 11.43 27.39 -0.45
CA THR A 166 10.72 26.74 -1.56
C THR A 166 9.23 26.87 -1.32
N VAL A 167 8.52 27.47 -2.28
CA VAL A 167 7.06 27.51 -2.31
C VAL A 167 6.58 26.37 -3.21
N GLN A 168 5.65 25.57 -2.71
CA GLN A 168 5.05 24.47 -3.44
C GLN A 168 3.53 24.48 -3.33
N TRP A 169 2.84 24.03 -4.37
CA TRP A 169 1.38 23.94 -4.42
C TRP A 169 0.94 22.83 -5.37
N ARG A 170 -0.31 22.42 -5.24
CA ARG A 170 -0.93 21.38 -6.06
C ARG A 170 -1.96 21.98 -7.01
N THR A 171 -2.06 21.39 -8.19
CA THR A 171 -3.22 21.50 -9.10
C THR A 171 -3.52 20.12 -9.68
N ASP A 172 -4.60 20.01 -10.44
CA ASP A 172 -4.86 18.83 -11.29
C ASP A 172 -3.89 18.72 -12.47
N GLU A 173 -3.99 17.63 -13.23
CA GLU A 173 -3.14 17.35 -14.37
C GLU A 173 -3.25 18.34 -15.55
N THR A 174 -4.28 19.19 -15.57
CA THR A 174 -4.58 20.10 -16.69
C THR A 174 -3.73 21.37 -16.69
N VAL A 175 -3.03 21.64 -15.60
CA VAL A 175 -2.16 22.82 -15.42
C VAL A 175 -0.70 22.41 -15.57
N ASP A 176 -0.14 22.58 -16.77
CA ASP A 176 1.28 22.29 -17.01
C ASP A 176 2.19 23.43 -16.51
N GLU A 177 1.74 24.67 -16.62
CA GLU A 177 2.48 25.87 -16.25
C GLU A 177 1.76 26.65 -15.16
N SER A 178 2.49 27.05 -14.13
CA SER A 178 1.97 27.87 -13.04
C SER A 178 3.02 28.87 -12.59
N LEU A 179 2.59 30.06 -12.19
CA LEU A 179 3.46 31.17 -11.80
C LEU A 179 3.38 31.43 -10.30
N LEU A 180 4.51 31.83 -9.72
CA LEU A 180 4.60 32.47 -8.41
C LEU A 180 4.84 33.97 -8.60
N TRP A 181 4.01 34.81 -7.99
CA TRP A 181 4.31 36.22 -7.76
C TRP A 181 4.87 36.39 -6.35
N LEU A 182 5.93 37.18 -6.21
CA LEU A 182 6.60 37.48 -4.96
C LEU A 182 7.00 38.96 -4.91
N ALA A 183 6.75 39.62 -3.78
CA ALA A 183 7.22 40.97 -3.50
C ALA A 183 7.56 41.17 -2.02
N PRO A 184 8.45 42.10 -1.66
CA PRO A 184 8.51 42.61 -0.28
C PRO A 184 7.13 43.15 0.14
N ALA A 185 6.73 42.87 1.38
CA ALA A 185 5.40 43.24 1.86
C ALA A 185 5.20 44.77 1.80
N GLY A 186 4.16 45.21 1.10
CA GLY A 186 3.84 46.64 0.92
C GLY A 186 4.59 47.33 -0.23
N ASP A 187 5.42 46.61 -0.99
CA ASP A 187 6.12 47.12 -2.18
C ASP A 187 5.83 46.25 -3.40
N ASP A 188 4.59 46.32 -3.89
CA ASP A 188 4.16 45.59 -5.10
C ASP A 188 4.98 45.96 -6.35
N GLY A 189 5.59 47.15 -6.37
CA GLY A 189 6.43 47.64 -7.48
C GLY A 189 7.74 46.87 -7.64
N ALA A 190 8.23 46.27 -6.55
CA ALA A 190 9.37 45.35 -6.56
C ALA A 190 8.95 43.89 -6.86
N GLY A 191 7.68 43.65 -7.19
CA GLY A 191 7.16 42.32 -7.45
C GLY A 191 7.74 41.67 -8.70
N ARG A 192 8.01 40.36 -8.60
CA ARG A 192 8.49 39.53 -9.72
C ARG A 192 7.64 38.28 -9.89
N MET A 193 7.55 37.81 -11.13
CA MET A 193 6.90 36.54 -11.48
C MET A 193 7.96 35.50 -11.80
N LEU A 194 7.74 34.29 -11.30
CA LEU A 194 8.65 33.16 -11.43
C LEU A 194 7.84 31.95 -11.93
N THR A 195 8.29 31.32 -13.00
CA THR A 195 7.68 30.09 -13.50
C THR A 195 8.02 28.93 -12.57
N SER A 196 7.01 28.15 -12.20
CA SER A 196 7.20 26.93 -11.44
C SER A 196 7.74 25.79 -12.29
N ARG A 197 8.47 24.88 -11.63
CA ARG A 197 8.66 23.53 -12.14
C ARG A 197 7.48 22.68 -11.67
N ALA A 198 6.82 21.98 -12.59
CA ALA A 198 5.79 20.99 -12.29
C ALA A 198 6.38 19.58 -12.36
N ASP A 199 6.11 18.74 -11.36
CA ASP A 199 6.34 17.30 -11.43
C ASP A 199 4.97 16.59 -11.32
N ALA A 200 4.73 15.59 -12.18
CA ALA A 200 3.53 14.75 -12.10
C ALA A 200 3.70 13.75 -10.95
N LEU A 201 2.69 13.67 -10.08
CA LEU A 201 2.62 12.68 -9.02
C LEU A 201 1.43 11.76 -9.25
N THR A 202 1.70 10.46 -9.41
CA THR A 202 0.68 9.44 -9.65
C THR A 202 0.52 8.55 -8.42
N SER A 203 -0.71 8.42 -7.92
CA SER A 203 -1.11 7.50 -6.86
C SER A 203 -2.08 6.46 -7.38
N ARG A 204 -1.61 5.21 -7.52
CA ARG A 204 -2.46 4.08 -7.96
C ARG A 204 -3.57 3.71 -6.98
N GLN A 205 -3.48 4.20 -5.74
CA GLN A 205 -4.43 3.91 -4.68
C GLN A 205 -5.57 4.93 -4.59
N ILE A 206 -5.40 6.15 -5.14
CA ILE A 206 -6.42 7.20 -5.07
C ILE A 206 -7.21 7.19 -6.37
N VAL A 207 -8.42 6.62 -6.34
CA VAL A 207 -9.16 6.32 -7.57
C VAL A 207 -9.81 7.54 -8.23
N ASN A 208 -10.14 8.57 -7.45
CA ASN A 208 -10.85 9.77 -7.91
C ASN A 208 -9.93 10.96 -8.19
N ASP A 209 -8.63 10.82 -7.97
CA ASP A 209 -7.60 11.86 -8.16
C ASP A 209 -6.20 11.19 -8.30
N PRO A 210 -6.03 10.27 -9.28
CA PRO A 210 -4.83 9.45 -9.36
C PRO A 210 -3.60 10.23 -9.81
N ASP A 211 -3.77 11.31 -10.56
CA ASP A 211 -2.70 12.11 -11.14
C ASP A 211 -2.88 13.57 -10.73
N ILE A 212 -1.81 14.18 -10.20
CA ILE A 212 -1.80 15.60 -9.81
C ILE A 212 -0.49 16.26 -10.23
N ARG A 213 -0.48 17.59 -10.30
CA ARG A 213 0.74 18.39 -10.54
C ARG A 213 1.21 19.01 -9.24
N LEU A 214 2.45 18.72 -8.88
CA LEU A 214 3.14 19.42 -7.80
C LEU A 214 4.05 20.49 -8.41
N HIS A 215 3.66 21.74 -8.24
CA HIS A 215 4.42 22.90 -8.67
C HIS A 215 5.37 23.35 -7.57
N ARG A 216 6.59 23.74 -7.95
CA ARG A 216 7.62 24.26 -7.03
C ARG A 216 8.37 25.43 -7.62
N VAL A 217 8.63 26.43 -6.78
CA VAL A 217 9.59 27.51 -7.05
C VAL A 217 10.54 27.60 -5.87
N ARG A 218 11.84 27.50 -6.17
CA ARG A 218 12.91 27.75 -5.21
C ARG A 218 13.34 29.21 -5.32
N LEU A 219 13.35 29.88 -4.18
CA LEU A 219 13.85 31.24 -3.98
C LEU A 219 15.15 31.11 -3.19
N ASP A 220 16.23 31.75 -3.63
CA ASP A 220 17.55 31.68 -2.99
C ASP A 220 18.28 33.03 -2.90
N ASP A 221 17.60 34.10 -3.29
CA ASP A 221 18.09 35.48 -3.34
C ASP A 221 17.20 36.44 -2.52
N LEU A 222 16.64 35.94 -1.42
CA LEU A 222 15.83 36.74 -0.50
C LEU A 222 16.69 37.57 0.44
N THR A 223 16.15 38.70 0.88
CA THR A 223 16.78 39.56 1.87
C THR A 223 16.50 39.02 3.28
N PRO A 224 17.50 38.87 4.16
CA PRO A 224 17.28 38.49 5.56
C PRO A 224 16.32 39.43 6.29
N ALA A 225 15.65 38.93 7.33
CA ALA A 225 14.75 39.71 8.19
C ALA A 225 13.68 40.54 7.45
N THR A 226 13.17 40.02 6.33
CA THR A 226 12.25 40.75 5.44
C THR A 226 10.91 40.02 5.35
N ASP A 227 9.81 40.79 5.45
CA ASP A 227 8.47 40.27 5.19
C ASP A 227 8.21 40.26 3.69
N TYR A 228 7.75 39.12 3.17
CA TYR A 228 7.40 38.92 1.77
C TYR A 228 5.93 38.54 1.64
N GLU A 229 5.28 39.04 0.59
CA GLU A 229 3.98 38.57 0.13
C GLU A 229 4.15 37.74 -1.14
N TYR A 230 3.33 36.70 -1.26
CA TYR A 230 3.31 35.86 -2.44
C TYR A 230 1.90 35.39 -2.79
N ALA A 231 1.69 35.09 -4.06
CA ALA A 231 0.48 34.47 -4.59
C ALA A 231 0.86 33.59 -5.78
N VAL A 232 0.03 32.59 -6.10
CA VAL A 232 0.26 31.70 -7.24
C VAL A 232 -0.88 31.80 -8.24
N SER A 233 -0.58 31.48 -9.50
CA SER A 233 -1.52 31.51 -10.61
C SER A 233 -1.36 30.25 -11.47
N ALA A 234 -2.46 29.61 -11.83
CA ALA A 234 -2.50 28.46 -12.73
C ALA A 234 -2.84 28.83 -14.19
N ASP A 235 -3.10 30.11 -14.46
CA ASP A 235 -3.64 30.59 -15.74
C ASP A 235 -2.79 31.72 -16.33
N ASN A 236 -1.47 31.60 -16.13
CA ASN A 236 -0.46 32.54 -16.63
C ASN A 236 -0.68 34.00 -16.16
N GLY A 237 -1.06 34.16 -14.89
CA GLY A 237 -1.20 35.44 -14.21
C GLY A 237 -2.54 36.15 -14.40
N GLN A 238 -3.53 35.51 -15.01
CA GLN A 238 -4.88 36.10 -15.16
C GLN A 238 -5.63 36.13 -13.83
N THR A 239 -5.53 35.06 -13.05
CA THR A 239 -6.07 34.96 -11.70
C THR A 239 -5.00 34.54 -10.70
N TRP A 240 -5.15 35.02 -9.47
CA TRP A 240 -4.19 34.80 -8.39
C TRP A 240 -4.92 34.28 -7.15
N THR A 241 -4.26 33.39 -6.43
CA THR A 241 -4.71 32.99 -5.09
C THR A 241 -4.72 34.19 -4.13
N GLN A 242 -5.38 34.06 -2.98
CA GLN A 242 -5.20 35.00 -1.88
C GLN A 242 -3.70 35.15 -1.55
N ARG A 243 -3.26 36.40 -1.37
CA ARG A 243 -1.89 36.70 -0.95
C ARG A 243 -1.61 36.08 0.42
N ARG A 244 -0.45 35.44 0.52
CA ARG A 244 0.09 34.88 1.76
C ARG A 244 1.38 35.61 2.11
N ARG A 245 1.75 35.59 3.38
CA ARG A 245 2.93 36.29 3.89
C ARG A 245 3.85 35.32 4.60
N PHE A 246 5.15 35.52 4.43
CA PHE A 246 6.18 34.88 5.24
C PHE A 246 7.29 35.89 5.56
N ARG A 247 8.14 35.54 6.53
CA ARG A 247 9.30 36.35 6.92
C ARG A 247 10.56 35.49 6.85
N THR A 248 11.59 35.99 6.19
CA THR A 248 12.91 35.35 6.19
C THR A 248 13.57 35.46 7.57
N ALA A 249 14.40 34.49 7.91
CA ALA A 249 15.16 34.54 9.15
C ALA A 249 16.10 35.75 9.19
N ALA A 250 16.40 36.23 10.39
CA ALA A 250 17.41 37.26 10.62
C ALA A 250 18.81 36.65 10.73
N ASP A 251 19.84 37.49 10.69
CA ASP A 251 21.20 37.06 11.00
C ASP A 251 21.33 36.50 12.43
N ALA A 252 22.27 35.56 12.59
CA ALA A 252 22.54 34.94 13.88
C ALA A 252 22.91 36.02 14.93
N GLY A 253 22.15 36.06 16.03
CA GLY A 253 22.31 37.04 17.11
C GLY A 253 21.16 38.03 17.28
N ALA A 254 20.23 38.11 16.32
CA ALA A 254 18.91 38.69 16.55
C ALA A 254 18.05 37.72 17.40
N SER A 255 17.17 38.24 18.26
CA SER A 255 16.35 37.50 19.25
C SER A 255 15.86 36.12 18.81
N PRO A 256 15.75 35.13 19.73
CA PRO A 256 15.38 33.75 19.39
C PRO A 256 14.05 33.70 18.64
N THR A 257 14.07 33.05 17.47
CA THR A 257 12.86 32.71 16.73
C THR A 257 12.18 31.51 17.39
N PRO A 258 10.87 31.59 17.71
CA PRO A 258 10.16 30.44 18.28
C PRO A 258 10.06 29.32 17.23
N SER A 259 10.61 28.16 17.53
CA SER A 259 10.45 26.93 16.75
C SER A 259 9.49 25.98 17.46
N SER A 260 8.60 25.33 16.70
CA SER A 260 7.76 24.25 17.23
C SER A 260 8.16 22.93 16.57
N ILE A 261 8.19 21.86 17.36
CA ILE A 261 8.46 20.50 16.88
C ILE A 261 7.17 19.73 17.06
N TRP A 262 6.62 19.25 15.94
CA TRP A 262 5.47 18.36 15.91
C TRP A 262 5.90 17.06 15.24
N ALA A 263 5.63 15.93 15.90
CA ALA A 263 5.83 14.61 15.34
C ALA A 263 4.48 13.91 15.21
N THR A 264 4.32 13.12 14.15
CA THR A 264 3.10 12.32 13.87
C THR A 264 1.77 13.10 13.87
N PRO A 265 1.66 14.27 13.20
CA PRO A 265 0.36 14.91 13.07
C PRO A 265 -0.57 14.02 12.24
N ARG A 266 -1.70 13.62 12.83
CA ARG A 266 -2.78 12.88 12.15
C ARG A 266 -3.98 13.79 11.98
N THR A 267 -4.63 13.70 10.83
CA THR A 267 -5.95 14.29 10.61
C THR A 267 -7.01 13.29 11.12
N GLY A 268 -7.45 13.47 12.36
CA GLY A 268 -8.51 12.66 12.96
C GLY A 268 -8.68 12.97 14.44
N TRP A 269 -9.85 13.47 14.81
CA TRP A 269 -10.31 13.48 16.19
C TRP A 269 -11.07 12.17 16.40
N THR A 270 -10.50 11.19 17.10
CA THR A 270 -11.34 10.11 17.65
C THR A 270 -12.15 10.74 18.78
N ASN A 271 -13.40 11.12 18.50
CA ASN A 271 -14.35 11.34 19.57
C ASN A 271 -14.54 9.99 20.28
N GLY A 272 -13.84 9.79 21.39
CA GLY A 272 -14.19 8.78 22.35
C GLY A 272 -15.53 9.16 22.96
N ALA A 273 -16.62 8.70 22.36
CA ALA A 273 -17.91 8.64 23.00
C ALA A 273 -18.10 7.20 23.48
N THR A 274 -17.89 7.05 24.80
CA THR A 274 -18.44 6.06 25.74
C THR A 274 -19.23 4.88 25.20
#